data_AF-A0A4R3ED94-F1
#
_entry.id   AF-A0A4R3ED94-F1
#
_cell.length_a   1.000
_cell.length_b   1.000
_cell.length_c   1.000
_cell.angle_alpha   90.00
_cell.angle_beta   90.00
_cell.angle_gamma   90.00
#
_symmetry.space_group_name_H-M   'P 1'
#
loop_
_entity.id
_entity.type
_entity.pdbx_description
1 polymer ?
#
loop_
_entity_poly.entity_id
_entity_poly.type
_entity_poly.pdbx_seq_one_letter_code
_entity_poly.pdbx_strand_id
1 'polypeptide(L)'
;MPRYTDELEPLISREQDLRQQIALRIAEEAGHKVGPAPSEGQLAAADEAIDAWSVELEAELDLRAFRQLTPLQDLLADHHEICLRIADIRDRRLS
;
A
#
# COMPACT_ATOMS: atom_id res chain seq x y z
N MET A 1 -20.15 -28.35 0.32
CA MET A 1 -18.71 -28.03 0.23
C MET A 1 -18.59 -26.53 0.01
N PRO A 2 -18.31 -25.71 1.04
CA PRO A 2 -18.19 -24.28 0.82
C PRO A 2 -16.91 -24.04 0.00
N ARG A 3 -17.06 -23.35 -1.13
CA ARG A 3 -15.95 -22.79 -1.91
C ARG A 3 -15.31 -21.72 -1.04
N TYR A 4 -14.27 -22.09 -0.32
CA TYR A 4 -13.36 -21.15 0.33
C TYR A 4 -12.59 -20.44 -0.79
N THR A 5 -13.29 -19.54 -1.49
CA THR A 5 -12.70 -18.71 -2.52
C THR A 5 -11.71 -17.85 -1.77
N ASP A 6 -10.44 -17.98 -2.13
CA ASP A 6 -9.31 -17.56 -1.36
C ASP A 6 -9.40 -16.05 -1.07
N GLU A 7 -9.91 -15.67 0.11
CA GLU A 7 -10.13 -14.25 0.49
C GLU A 7 -8.83 -13.41 0.39
N LEU A 8 -7.69 -14.09 0.30
CA LEU A 8 -6.36 -13.52 0.10
C LEU A 8 -6.14 -13.00 -1.32
N GLU A 9 -6.66 -13.67 -2.34
CA GLU A 9 -6.46 -13.35 -3.75
C GLU A 9 -6.98 -11.95 -4.14
N PRO A 10 -8.21 -11.54 -3.76
CA PRO A 10 -8.67 -10.17 -4.01
C PRO A 10 -7.88 -9.14 -3.19
N LEU A 11 -7.39 -9.48 -2.00
CA LEU A 11 -6.57 -8.57 -1.19
C LEU A 11 -5.18 -8.36 -1.81
N ILE A 12 -4.55 -9.40 -2.34
CA ILE A 12 -3.27 -9.29 -3.05
C ILE A 12 -3.43 -8.45 -4.32
N SER A 13 -4.51 -8.66 -5.09
CA SER A 13 -4.78 -7.81 -6.26
C SER A 13 -4.96 -6.35 -5.86
N ARG A 14 -5.66 -6.10 -4.75
CA ARG A 14 -5.88 -4.74 -4.23
C ARG A 14 -4.59 -4.08 -3.76
N GLU A 15 -3.69 -4.83 -3.11
CA GLU A 15 -2.36 -4.37 -2.70
C GLU A 15 -1.53 -3.96 -3.93
N GLN A 16 -1.51 -4.79 -4.98
CA GLN A 16 -0.79 -4.48 -6.21
C GLN A 16 -1.35 -3.25 -6.95
N ASP A 17 -2.67 -3.09 -6.94
CA ASP A 17 -3.32 -1.90 -7.49
C ASP A 17 -2.97 -0.64 -6.70
N LEU A 18 -2.88 -0.74 -5.37
CA LEU A 18 -2.45 0.38 -4.50
C LEU A 18 -1.00 0.73 -4.77
N ARG A 19 -0.11 -0.26 -4.86
CA ARG A 19 1.31 -0.04 -5.19
C ARG A 19 1.48 0.67 -6.53
N GLN A 20 0.70 0.30 -7.54
CA GLN A 20 0.70 1.01 -8.82
C GLN A 20 0.18 2.45 -8.70
N GLN A 21 -0.90 2.68 -7.96
CA GLN A 21 -1.44 4.01 -7.73
C GLN A 21 -0.45 4.91 -6.98
N ILE A 22 0.25 4.38 -5.98
CA ILE A 22 1.32 5.09 -5.24
C ILE A 22 2.43 5.49 -6.21
N ALA A 23 2.91 4.57 -7.05
CA ALA A 23 3.94 4.85 -8.05
C ALA A 23 3.55 5.95 -9.03
N LEU A 24 2.32 5.88 -9.55
CA LEU A 24 1.78 6.91 -10.45
C LEU A 24 1.66 8.25 -9.73
N ARG A 25 1.16 8.26 -8.49
CA ARG A 25 1.00 9.49 -7.71
C ARG A 25 2.33 10.16 -7.39
N ILE A 26 3.34 9.40 -6.98
CA ILE A 26 4.69 9.94 -6.72
C ILE A 26 5.26 10.53 -8.01
N ALA A 27 5.08 9.85 -9.14
CA ALA A 27 5.51 10.36 -10.43
C ALA A 27 4.78 11.65 -10.85
N GLU A 28 3.47 11.73 -10.60
CA GLU A 28 2.66 12.94 -10.79
C GLU A 28 3.18 14.11 -9.95
N GLU A 29 3.43 13.88 -8.65
CA GLU A 29 3.93 14.90 -7.73
C GLU A 29 5.36 15.37 -8.07
N ALA A 30 6.19 14.46 -8.60
CA ALA A 30 7.53 14.77 -9.10
C ALA A 30 7.52 15.47 -10.48
N GLY A 31 6.35 15.64 -11.11
CA GLY A 31 6.21 16.28 -12.42
C GLY A 31 6.64 15.38 -13.60
N HIS A 32 6.74 14.07 -13.38
CA HIS A 32 7.04 13.11 -14.44
C HIS A 32 5.80 12.81 -15.28
N LYS A 33 6.02 12.40 -16.54
CA LYS A 33 4.94 11.97 -17.41
C LYS A 33 4.45 10.60 -16.97
N VAL A 34 3.29 10.56 -16.33
CA VAL A 34 2.57 9.34 -15.98
C VAL A 34 1.93 8.71 -17.21
N GLY A 35 2.20 7.42 -17.43
CA GLY A 35 1.52 6.59 -18.41
C GLY A 35 0.36 5.80 -17.78
N PRO A 36 -0.30 4.90 -18.55
CA PRO A 36 -1.35 4.02 -18.02
C PRO A 36 -0.81 2.97 -17.03
N ALA A 37 0.50 2.75 -17.00
CA ALA A 37 1.18 1.88 -16.06
C ALA A 37 2.48 2.55 -15.57
N PRO A 38 2.85 2.38 -14.30
CA PRO A 38 4.09 2.93 -13.77
C PRO A 38 5.30 2.22 -14.38
N SER A 39 6.40 2.95 -14.56
CA SER A 39 7.69 2.36 -14.93
C SER A 39 8.35 1.68 -13.74
N GLU A 40 9.34 0.83 -14.01
CA GLU A 40 10.10 0.14 -12.95
C GLU A 40 10.75 1.11 -11.95
N GLY A 41 11.25 2.25 -12.42
CA GLY A 41 11.78 3.31 -11.54
C GLY A 41 10.71 3.99 -10.68
N GLN A 42 9.48 4.11 -11.19
CA GLN A 42 8.36 4.66 -10.41
C GLN A 42 7.85 3.65 -9.38
N LEU A 43 7.85 2.36 -9.72
CA LEU A 43 7.56 1.29 -8.77
C LEU A 43 8.60 1.24 -7.65
N ALA A 44 9.88 1.38 -7.97
CA ALA A 44 10.94 1.44 -6.96
C ALA A 44 10.77 2.65 -6.02
N ALA A 45 10.37 3.81 -6.55
CA ALA A 45 10.06 4.98 -5.74
C ALA A 45 8.83 4.76 -4.83
N ALA A 46 7.83 3.99 -5.30
CA ALA A 46 6.70 3.60 -4.47
C ALA A 46 7.13 2.67 -3.33
N ASP A 47 7.99 1.70 -3.60
CA ASP A 47 8.51 0.79 -2.57
C ASP A 47 9.29 1.56 -1.50
N GLU A 48 10.15 2.48 -1.92
CA GLU A 48 10.90 3.34 -0.99
C GLU A 48 9.96 4.19 -0.13
N ALA A 49 8.89 4.74 -0.71
CA ALA A 49 7.89 5.49 0.03
C ALA A 49 7.09 4.62 1.01
N ILE A 50 6.74 3.39 0.62
CA ILE A 50 6.05 2.41 1.47
C ILE A 50 6.92 2.00 2.66
N ASP A 51 8.21 1.73 2.41
CA ASP A 51 9.17 1.37 3.46
C ASP A 51 9.40 2.54 4.41
N ALA A 52 9.62 3.75 3.88
CA ALA A 52 9.78 4.97 4.68
C ALA A 52 8.53 5.24 5.53
N TRP A 53 7.35 5.10 4.95
CA TRP A 53 6.08 5.27 5.67
C TRP A 53 5.91 4.27 6.80
N SER A 54 6.28 3.00 6.56
CA SER A 54 6.18 1.94 7.58
C SER A 54 7.12 2.19 8.76
N VAL A 55 8.36 2.62 8.50
CA VAL A 55 9.33 2.98 9.55
C VAL A 55 8.85 4.20 10.36
N GLU A 56 8.31 5.22 9.68
CA GLU A 56 7.74 6.39 10.36
C GLU A 56 6.47 6.03 11.16
N LEU A 57 5.65 5.10 10.66
CA LEU A 57 4.45 4.66 11.36
C LEU A 57 4.81 3.99 12.68
N GLU A 58 5.79 3.09 12.70
CA GLU A 58 6.29 2.46 13.94
C GLU A 58 6.79 3.50 14.96
N ALA A 59 7.30 4.64 14.49
CA ALA A 59 7.81 5.71 15.35
C ALA A 59 6.73 6.69 15.85
N GLU A 60 5.63 6.91 15.12
CA GLU A 60 4.65 7.99 15.37
C GLU A 60 3.17 7.55 15.43
N LEU A 61 2.88 6.29 15.79
CA LEU A 61 1.52 5.71 15.81
C LEU A 61 0.42 6.60 16.43
N ASP A 62 0.72 7.40 17.46
CA ASP A 62 -0.29 8.22 18.17
C ASP A 62 -0.57 9.61 17.54
N LEU A 63 0.37 10.19 16.79
CA LEU A 63 0.27 11.58 16.32
C LEU A 63 -0.34 11.72 14.92
N ARG A 64 -0.35 10.63 14.13
CA ARG A 64 -0.91 10.64 12.78
C ARG A 64 -2.42 10.50 12.72
N ALA A 65 -3.04 9.84 13.70
CA ALA A 65 -4.50 9.64 13.77
C ALA A 65 -5.31 10.95 13.77
N PHE A 66 -4.67 12.08 14.09
CA PHE A 66 -5.32 13.40 14.17
C PHE A 66 -4.88 14.38 13.07
N ARG A 67 -4.00 13.99 12.15
CA ARG A 67 -3.56 14.85 11.04
C ARG A 67 -4.34 14.54 9.76
N GLN A 68 -4.63 15.59 8.99
CA GLN A 68 -5.11 15.42 7.62
C GLN A 68 -3.97 14.82 6.79
N LEU A 69 -4.20 13.62 6.25
CA LEU A 69 -3.27 12.95 5.36
C LEU A 69 -3.29 13.64 4.00
N THR A 70 -2.14 13.68 3.34
CA THR A 70 -2.10 14.04 1.92
C THR A 70 -2.64 12.88 1.07
N PRO A 71 -3.05 13.13 -0.18
CA PRO A 71 -3.54 12.06 -1.05
C PRO A 71 -2.56 10.89 -1.25
N LEU A 72 -1.25 11.14 -1.18
CA LEU A 72 -0.23 10.08 -1.19
C LEU A 72 -0.21 9.30 0.13
N GLN A 73 -0.33 10.00 1.26
CA GLN A 73 -0.36 9.39 2.59
C GLN A 73 -1.62 8.55 2.82
N ASP A 74 -2.76 8.96 2.28
CA ASP A 74 -3.99 8.14 2.27
C ASP A 74 -3.74 6.80 1.54
N LEU A 75 -3.11 6.83 0.37
CA LEU A 75 -2.78 5.62 -0.39
C LEU A 75 -1.79 4.71 0.37
N LEU A 76 -0.81 5.30 1.05
CA LEU A 76 0.16 4.57 1.87
C LEU A 76 -0.50 3.94 3.11
N ALA A 77 -1.43 4.65 3.75
CA ALA A 77 -2.21 4.13 4.87
C ALA A 77 -3.11 2.94 4.43
N ASP A 78 -3.84 3.10 3.32
CA ASP A 78 -4.65 2.02 2.73
C ASP A 78 -3.79 0.79 2.39
N HIS A 79 -2.61 0.99 1.81
CA HIS A 79 -1.66 -0.09 1.50
C HIS A 79 -1.23 -0.84 2.77
N HIS A 80 -0.90 -0.10 3.82
CA HIS A 80 -0.51 -0.67 5.10
C HIS A 80 -1.64 -1.49 5.75
N GLU A 81 -2.87 -0.97 5.76
CA GLU A 81 -4.04 -1.71 6.29
C GLU A 81 -4.31 -3.01 5.53
N ILE A 82 -4.20 -3.00 4.20
CA ILE A 82 -4.34 -4.20 3.37
C ILE A 82 -3.23 -5.21 3.70
N CYS A 83 -1.99 -4.75 3.85
CA CYS A 83 -0.87 -5.62 4.23
C CYS A 83 -1.08 -6.28 5.61
N LEU A 84 -1.53 -5.52 6.61
CA LEU A 84 -1.88 -6.05 7.94
C LEU A 84 -2.98 -7.10 7.84
N ARG A 85 -4.01 -6.86 7.03
CA ARG A 85 -5.11 -7.80 6.83
C ARG A 85 -4.65 -9.08 6.12
N ILE A 86 -3.79 -8.98 5.12
CA ILE A 86 -3.18 -10.14 4.45
C ILE A 86 -2.35 -10.95 5.45
N ALA A 87 -1.56 -10.28 6.30
CA ALA A 87 -0.76 -10.94 7.32
C ALA A 87 -1.63 -11.67 8.35
N ASP A 88 -2.69 -11.03 8.88
CA ASP A 88 -3.64 -11.64 9.81
C ASP A 88 -4.35 -12.87 9.21
N ILE A 89 -4.78 -12.81 7.95
CA ILE A 89 -5.39 -13.98 7.28
C ILE A 89 -4.38 -15.10 7.09
N ARG A 90 -3.13 -14.79 6.74
CA ARG A 90 -2.05 -15.80 6.61
C ARG A 90 -1.74 -16.46 7.95
N ASP A 91 -1.65 -15.67 9.02
CA ASP A 91 -1.38 -16.16 10.38
C ASP A 91 -2.47 -17.12 10.85
N ARG A 92 -3.74 -16.76 10.67
CA ARG A 92 -4.90 -17.64 10.97
C ARG A 92 -4.92 -18.96 10.21
N ARG A 93 -4.28 -19.03 9.04
CA ARG A 93 -4.16 -20.28 8.25
C ARG A 93 -2.99 -21.16 8.70
N LEU A 94 -2.00 -20.57 9.36
CA LEU A 94 -0.81 -21.26 9.86
C LEU A 94 -0.99 -21.81 11.28
N SER A 95 -1.96 -21.27 12.05
CA SER A 95 -2.35 -21.76 13.38
C SER A 95 -3.37 -22.89 13.34
#